data_AF-A0A354Q4Q4-F1
#
_entry.id   AF-A0A354Q4Q4-F1
#
_cell.length_a   1.000
_cell.length_b   1.000
_cell.length_c   1.000
_cell.angle_alpha   90.00
_cell.angle_beta   90.00
_cell.angle_gamma   90.00
#
_symmetry.space_group_name_H-M   'P 1'
#
loop_
_entity.id
_entity.type
_entity.pdbx_description
1 polymer ?
#
loop_
_entity_poly.entity_id
_entity_poly.type
_entity_poly.pdbx_seq_one_letter_code
_entity_poly.pdbx_strand_id
1 'polypeptide(L)'
;IVTTSRQLAVGTELKISGKISGQTKQLEFQAVAQLNTPNYLFVKVMDEGEVVKIDKLSSLTVKFRPLRQKMVYQFHATLQNTGANSLLRIEHSNKVKIVEEL
;
A
#
# COMPACT_ATOMS: atom_id res chain seq x y z
N ILE A 1 -16.44 0.37 -9.21
CA ILE A 1 -15.62 1.56 -8.89
C ILE A 1 -15.16 1.44 -7.45
N VAL A 2 -13.86 1.60 -7.17
CA VAL A 2 -13.32 1.63 -5.81
C VAL A 2 -13.33 3.08 -5.31
N THR A 3 -13.95 3.31 -4.16
CA THR A 3 -14.12 4.63 -3.54
C THR A 3 -13.32 4.79 -2.24
N THR A 4 -12.99 3.67 -1.58
CA THR A 4 -12.19 3.62 -0.35
C THR A 4 -11.22 2.45 -0.41
N SER A 5 -10.05 2.58 0.21
CA SER A 5 -9.07 1.48 0.26
C SER A 5 -9.56 0.26 1.04
N ARG A 6 -10.67 0.38 1.79
CA ARG A 6 -11.35 -0.76 2.43
C ARG A 6 -11.95 -1.75 1.43
N GLN A 7 -12.20 -1.34 0.19
CA GLN A 7 -12.73 -2.21 -0.87
C GLN A 7 -11.64 -3.04 -1.56
N LEU A 8 -10.39 -2.97 -1.08
CA LEU A 8 -9.26 -3.71 -1.59
C LEU A 8 -9.36 -5.18 -1.17
N ALA A 9 -9.31 -6.10 -2.13
CA ALA A 9 -9.41 -7.53 -1.85
C ALA A 9 -8.08 -8.09 -1.31
N VAL A 10 -8.17 -9.00 -0.34
CA VAL A 10 -7.02 -9.81 0.09
C VAL A 10 -6.48 -10.60 -1.12
N GLY A 11 -5.15 -10.73 -1.19
CA GLY A 11 -4.44 -11.32 -2.33
C GLY A 11 -4.15 -10.34 -3.47
N THR A 12 -4.62 -9.10 -3.41
CA THR A 12 -4.31 -8.08 -4.43
C THR A 12 -2.84 -7.65 -4.32
N GLU A 13 -2.15 -7.66 -5.46
CA GLU A 13 -0.81 -7.11 -5.59
C GLU A 13 -0.83 -5.57 -5.55
N LEU A 14 0.09 -5.02 -4.78
CA LEU A 14 0.21 -3.60 -4.50
C LEU A 14 1.59 -3.13 -4.92
N LYS A 15 1.63 -2.02 -5.66
CA LYS A 15 2.84 -1.23 -5.84
C LYS A 15 2.80 -0.09 -4.84
N ILE A 16 3.72 -0.11 -3.88
CA ILE A 16 3.77 0.89 -2.82
C ILE A 16 5.02 1.73 -3.04
N SER A 17 4.84 3.05 -2.97
CA SER A 17 5.97 3.97 -3.05
C SER A 17 5.87 5.03 -1.98
N GLY A 18 7.00 5.42 -1.41
CA GLY A 18 7.04 6.39 -0.34
C GLY A 18 8.33 7.21 -0.35
N LYS A 19 8.25 8.41 0.20
CA LYS A 19 9.43 9.25 0.40
C LYS A 19 9.97 9.06 1.80
N ILE A 20 11.27 8.83 1.90
CA ILE A 20 12.00 8.89 3.16
C ILE A 20 12.35 10.36 3.41
N SER A 21 12.06 10.87 4.60
CA SER A 21 12.40 12.25 4.96
C SER A 21 13.91 12.47 4.80
N GLY A 22 14.30 13.50 4.03
CA GLY A 22 15.70 13.82 3.75
C GLY A 22 16.34 13.09 2.56
N GLN A 23 15.61 12.22 1.83
CA GLN A 23 16.10 11.62 0.59
C GLN A 23 15.28 12.07 -0.63
N THR A 24 15.97 12.35 -1.73
CA THR A 24 15.35 12.68 -3.03
C THR A 24 14.80 11.45 -3.75
N LYS A 25 15.37 10.27 -3.49
CA LYS A 25 14.90 9.01 -4.07
C LYS A 25 13.65 8.51 -3.35
N GLN A 26 12.64 8.16 -4.14
CA GLN A 26 11.44 7.48 -3.67
C GLN A 26 11.76 5.99 -3.53
N LEU A 27 11.38 5.39 -2.39
CA LEU A 27 11.42 3.95 -2.21
C LEU A 27 10.20 3.37 -2.93
N GLU A 28 10.38 2.35 -3.75
CA GLU A 28 9.30 1.64 -4.43
C GLU A 28 9.44 0.15 -4.18
N PHE A 29 8.37 -0.49 -3.72
CA PHE A 29 8.37 -1.90 -3.37
C PHE A 29 7.05 -2.56 -3.72
N GLN A 30 7.09 -3.88 -3.90
CA GLN A 30 5.91 -4.69 -4.15
C GLN A 30 5.44 -5.37 -2.87
N ALA A 31 4.12 -5.41 -2.68
CA ALA A 31 3.50 -6.05 -1.55
C ALA A 31 2.20 -6.75 -1.95
N VAL A 32 1.75 -7.69 -1.13
CA VAL A 32 0.46 -8.37 -1.31
C VAL A 32 -0.41 -8.11 -0.09
N ALA A 33 -1.67 -7.74 -0.32
CA ALA A 33 -2.63 -7.58 0.75
C ALA A 33 -2.90 -8.93 1.43
N GLN A 34 -2.63 -9.04 2.73
CA GLN A 34 -2.82 -10.27 3.49
C GLN A 34 -4.10 -10.23 4.33
N LEU A 35 -4.37 -9.09 4.97
CA LEU A 35 -5.58 -8.90 5.78
C LEU A 35 -6.12 -7.50 5.54
N ASN A 36 -7.44 -7.38 5.45
CA ASN A 36 -8.14 -6.11 5.33
C ASN A 36 -9.17 -6.03 6.46
N THR A 37 -8.83 -5.30 7.52
CA THR A 37 -9.68 -5.12 8.70
C THR A 37 -10.38 -3.75 8.61
N PRO A 38 -11.40 -3.45 9.43
CA PRO A 38 -12.08 -2.16 9.36
C PRO A 38 -11.18 -0.93 9.54
N ASN A 39 -10.10 -1.08 10.32
CA ASN A 39 -9.22 0.03 10.68
C ASN A 39 -7.92 0.05 9.89
N TYR A 40 -7.41 -1.12 9.49
CA TYR A 40 -6.10 -1.25 8.86
C TYR A 40 -6.06 -2.31 7.77
N LEU A 41 -5.26 -2.00 6.75
CA LEU A 41 -4.80 -2.95 5.76
C LEU A 41 -3.44 -3.50 6.20
N PHE A 42 -3.28 -4.81 6.20
CA PHE A 42 -2.02 -5.50 6.45
C PHE A 42 -1.48 -6.06 5.15
N VAL A 43 -0.23 -5.73 4.84
CA VAL A 43 0.41 -6.13 3.58
C VAL A 43 1.73 -6.82 3.88
N LYS A 44 2.04 -7.86 3.09
CA LYS A 44 3.34 -8.54 3.12
C LYS A 44 4.20 -8.00 2.00
N VAL A 45 5.39 -7.51 2.33
CA VAL A 45 6.38 -7.08 1.33
C VAL A 45 6.97 -8.31 0.65
N MET A 46 7.13 -8.26 -0.66
CA MET A 46 7.66 -9.37 -1.45
C MET A 46 9.19 -9.43 -1.43
N ASP A 47 9.86 -8.29 -1.26
CA ASP A 47 11.31 -8.17 -1.12
C ASP A 47 11.70 -7.84 0.33
N GLU A 48 12.25 -8.82 1.03
CA GLU A 48 12.63 -8.69 2.45
C GLU A 48 13.75 -7.63 2.66
N GLY A 49 14.57 -7.36 1.65
CA GLY A 49 15.64 -6.35 1.71
C GLY A 49 15.12 -4.91 1.82
N GLU A 50 13.86 -4.67 1.46
CA GLU A 50 13.23 -3.35 1.49
C GLU A 50 12.53 -3.06 2.83
N VAL A 51 12.20 -4.09 3.61
CA VAL A 51 11.43 -3.98 4.86
C VAL A 51 12.08 -3.02 5.86
N VAL A 52 13.41 -3.09 6.00
CA VAL A 52 14.18 -2.24 6.95
C VAL A 52 14.14 -0.75 6.58
N LYS A 53 13.88 -0.41 5.32
CA LYS A 53 13.81 0.99 4.84
C LYS A 53 12.39 1.57 4.95
N ILE A 54 11.37 0.72 5.08
CA ILE A 54 9.97 1.13 5.06
C ILE A 54 9.57 1.85 6.36
N ASP A 55 10.16 1.48 7.49
CA ASP A 55 9.90 2.15 8.78
C ASP A 55 10.33 3.62 8.80
N LYS A 56 11.12 4.07 7.81
CA LYS A 56 11.54 5.47 7.65
C LYS A 56 10.61 6.30 6.75
N LEU A 57 9.55 5.70 6.22
CA LEU A 57 8.58 6.38 5.37
C LEU A 57 7.57 7.16 6.21
N SER A 58 7.49 8.47 5.97
CA SER A 58 6.47 9.32 6.60
C SER A 58 5.10 9.18 5.94
N SER A 59 5.07 8.81 4.67
CA SER A 59 3.84 8.60 3.89
C SER A 59 4.10 7.67 2.72
N LEU A 60 3.02 7.04 2.27
CA LEU A 60 3.04 6.09 1.17
C LEU A 60 1.89 6.37 0.19
N THR A 61 2.18 6.04 -1.06
CA THR A 61 1.27 5.99 -2.17
C THR A 61 1.11 4.54 -2.55
N VAL A 62 -0.11 4.03 -2.51
CA VAL A 62 -0.44 2.64 -2.84
C VAL A 62 -1.17 2.63 -4.17
N LYS A 63 -0.66 1.88 -5.14
CA LYS A 63 -1.30 1.61 -6.42
C LYS A 63 -1.72 0.14 -6.48
N PHE A 64 -2.91 -0.14 -6.99
CA PHE A 64 -3.40 -1.49 -7.12
C PHE A 64 -4.41 -1.62 -8.26
N ARG A 65 -4.53 -2.84 -8.77
CA ARG A 65 -5.52 -3.21 -9.79
C ARG A 65 -6.39 -4.34 -9.24
N PRO A 66 -7.70 -4.12 -9.02
CA PRO A 66 -8.61 -5.20 -8.67
C PRO A 66 -8.67 -6.25 -9.80
N LEU A 67 -8.68 -7.54 -9.44
CA LEU A 67 -8.56 -8.69 -10.36
C LEU A 67 -9.49 -8.67 -11.58
N ARG A 68 -10.67 -8.06 -11.45
CA ARG A 68 -11.71 -8.02 -12.50
C ARG A 68 -11.95 -6.62 -13.06
N GLN A 69 -11.06 -5.68 -12.76
CA GLN A 69 -11.18 -4.30 -13.21
C GLN A 69 -9.99 -3.94 -14.11
N LYS A 70 -10.28 -3.14 -15.14
CA LYS A 70 -9.29 -2.57 -16.05
C LYS A 70 -8.69 -1.26 -15.54
N MET A 71 -9.12 -0.80 -14.36
CA MET A 71 -8.69 0.46 -13.77
C MET A 71 -7.58 0.22 -12.75
N VAL A 72 -6.56 1.06 -12.78
CA VAL A 72 -5.55 1.15 -11.71
C VAL A 72 -5.97 2.25 -10.76
N TYR A 73 -6.08 1.88 -9.48
CA TYR A 73 -6.45 2.78 -8.40
C TYR A 73 -5.23 3.19 -7.61
N GLN A 74 -5.26 4.41 -7.09
CA GLN A 74 -4.23 4.96 -6.22
C GLN A 74 -4.86 5.60 -4.98
N PHE A 75 -4.24 5.40 -3.83
CA PHE A 75 -4.52 6.18 -2.62
C PHE A 75 -3.24 6.55 -1.87
N HIS A 76 -3.34 7.59 -1.06
CA HIS A 76 -2.30 7.98 -0.13
C HIS A 76 -2.67 7.51 1.27
N ALA A 77 -1.68 7.01 2.00
CA ALA A 77 -1.82 6.52 3.36
C ALA A 77 -0.55 6.76 4.17
N THR A 78 -0.66 6.47 5.46
CA THR A 78 0.41 6.52 6.47
C THR A 78 0.73 5.09 6.92
N LEU A 79 2.00 4.88 7.29
CA LEU A 79 2.42 3.62 7.89
C LEU A 79 2.13 3.67 9.40
N GLN A 80 1.62 2.59 9.97
CA GLN A 80 1.41 2.47 11.42
C GLN A 80 2.29 1.35 12.00
N ASN A 81 3.61 1.52 11.89
CA ASN A 81 4.66 0.56 12.26
C ASN A 81 4.51 -0.88 11.69
N THR A 82 5.62 -1.59 11.61
CA THR A 82 5.63 -3.04 11.40
C THR A 82 4.99 -3.70 12.62
N GLY A 83 3.86 -4.41 12.45
CA GLY A 83 3.30 -5.22 13.53
C GLY A 83 4.21 -6.41 13.85
N ALA A 84 4.05 -7.03 15.03
CA ALA A 84 4.86 -8.16 15.52
C ALA A 84 4.95 -9.40 14.58
N ASN A 85 4.21 -9.40 13.46
CA ASN A 85 4.08 -10.50 12.51
C ASN A 85 4.71 -10.21 11.13
N SER A 86 5.70 -9.32 11.05
CA SER A 86 6.39 -8.89 9.80
C SER A 86 5.48 -8.37 8.68
N LEU A 87 4.22 -8.04 9.01
CA LEU A 87 3.28 -7.38 8.11
C LEU A 87 3.32 -5.86 8.32
N LEU A 88 3.31 -5.13 7.22
CA LEU A 88 3.17 -3.69 7.24
C LEU A 88 1.71 -3.32 7.45
N ARG A 89 1.49 -2.39 8.37
CA ARG A 89 0.17 -1.86 8.69
C ARG A 89 -0.02 -0.51 8.01
N ILE A 90 -1.07 -0.41 7.20
CA ILE A 90 -1.40 0.77 6.41
C ILE A 90 -2.78 1.27 6.85
N GLU A 91 -2.89 2.57 7.13
CA GLU A 91 -4.17 3.19 7.42
C GLU A 91 -5.06 3.25 6.19
N HIS A 92 -6.37 3.04 6.39
CA HIS A 92 -7.32 3.19 5.31
C HIS A 92 -7.46 4.64 4.87
N SER A 93 -7.72 4.81 3.58
CA SER A 93 -7.97 6.09 2.96
C SER A 93 -9.33 6.08 2.30
N ASN A 94 -10.12 7.11 2.60
CA ASN A 94 -11.38 7.40 1.91
C ASN A 94 -11.17 8.20 0.61
N LYS A 95 -9.91 8.45 0.24
CA LYS A 95 -9.52 9.18 -0.97
C LYS A 95 -8.79 8.23 -1.91
N VAL A 96 -9.56 7.53 -2.73
CA VAL A 96 -9.05 6.69 -3.82
C VAL A 96 -9.31 7.40 -5.15
N LYS A 97 -8.32 7.44 -6.04
CA LYS A 97 -8.45 7.96 -7.40
C LYS A 97 -8.08 6.89 -8.43
N ILE A 98 -8.66 6.98 -9.61
CA ILE A 98 -8.23 6.21 -10.78
C ILE A 98 -7.06 6.96 -11.41
N VAL A 99 -5.99 6.24 -11.75
CA VAL A 99 -4.76 6.84 -12.33
C VAL A 99 -4.45 6.31 -13.72
N GLU A 100 -5.05 5.18 -14.12
CA GLU A 100 -4.80 4.54 -15.40
C GLU A 100 -6.00 3.64 -15.77
N GLU A 101 -6.27 3.52 -17.07
CA GLU A 101 -7.22 2.58 -17.66
C GLU A 101 -6.46 1.69 -18.66
N LEU A 102 -6.64 0.38 -18.55
CA LEU A 102 -5.94 -0.67 -19.32
C LEU A 102 -6.82 -1.35 -20.36
#